data_AF-A0A434A2Q3-F1
#
_entry.id   AF-A0A434A2Q3-F1
#
_cell.length_a   1.000
_cell.length_b   1.000
_cell.length_c   1.000
_cell.angle_alpha   90.00
_cell.angle_beta   90.00
_cell.angle_gamma   90.00
#
_symmetry.space_group_name_H-M   'P 1'
#
loop_
_entity.id
_entity.type
_entity.pdbx_description
1 polymer ?
#
loop_
_entity_poly.entity_id
_entity_poly.type
_entity_poly.pdbx_seq_one_letter_code
_entity_poly.pdbx_strand_id
1 'polypeptide(L)' 'MLTRSQNHSHFWTENKIVYESYNTIRGLRFREVAILWFFYPDHQKLTQPMLNYLNKRFESKPDEIEVYPDEPQQDQLSLF' A
#
# COMPACT_ATOMS: atom_id res chain seq x y z
N MET A 1 -3.22 9.80 5.45
CA MET A 1 -4.10 10.19 4.32
C MET A 1 -3.23 10.81 3.23
N LEU A 2 -3.46 10.44 1.97
CA LEU A 2 -2.75 10.99 0.81
C LEU A 2 -3.18 12.44 0.58
N THR A 3 -2.35 13.37 1.04
CA THR A 3 -2.60 14.82 0.92
C THR A 3 -1.80 15.40 -0.23
N ARG A 4 -2.45 16.23 -1.06
CA ARG A 4 -1.81 16.90 -2.19
C ARG A 4 -0.89 18.01 -1.70
N SER A 5 0.33 18.06 -2.23
CA SER A 5 1.23 19.20 -2.07
C SER A 5 0.76 20.41 -2.87
N GLN A 6 1.32 21.59 -2.59
CA GLN A 6 0.94 22.84 -3.26
C GLN A 6 1.13 22.80 -4.79
N ASN A 7 2.15 22.08 -5.27
CA ASN A 7 2.46 21.96 -6.70
C ASN A 7 2.11 20.58 -7.27
N HIS A 8 1.15 19.89 -6.65
CA HIS A 8 0.71 18.56 -7.04
C HIS A 8 0.35 18.48 -8.53
N SER A 9 0.81 17.42 -9.19
CA SER A 9 0.42 17.05 -10.55
C SER A 9 -0.50 15.83 -10.54
N HIS A 10 -0.04 14.71 -9.99
CA HIS A 10 -0.82 13.48 -9.84
C HIS A 10 -0.15 12.52 -8.85
N PHE A 11 -0.90 11.54 -8.38
CA PHE A 11 -0.35 10.36 -7.73
C PHE A 11 -0.30 9.19 -8.70
N TRP A 12 0.59 8.24 -8.45
CA TRP A 12 0.68 6.98 -9.16
C TRP A 12 1.12 5.86 -8.20
N THR A 13 0.93 4.61 -8.61
CA THR A 13 1.39 3.44 -7.87
C THR A 13 2.35 2.62 -8.71
N GLU A 14 3.44 2.20 -8.09
CA GLU A 14 4.46 1.34 -8.70
C GLU A 14 5.09 0.48 -7.61
N ASN A 15 5.14 -0.84 -7.81
CA ASN A 15 5.77 -1.79 -6.88
C ASN A 15 5.29 -1.65 -5.43
N LYS A 16 3.97 -1.51 -5.23
CA LYS A 16 3.33 -1.26 -3.91
C LYS A 16 3.74 0.06 -3.24
N ILE A 17 4.31 1.01 -3.98
CA ILE A 17 4.66 2.33 -3.46
C ILE A 17 3.74 3.36 -4.12
N VAL A 18 3.18 4.26 -3.30
CA VAL A 18 2.43 5.42 -3.77
C VAL A 18 3.38 6.60 -3.88
N TYR A 19 3.47 7.18 -5.07
CA TYR A 19 4.27 8.36 -5.34
C TYR A 19 3.40 9.56 -5.63
N GLU A 20 3.92 10.75 -5.34
CA GLU A 20 3.36 12.02 -5.76
C GLU A 20 4.30 12.72 -6.74
N SER A 21 3.75 13.07 -7.90
CA SER A 21 4.37 13.96 -8.87
C SER A 21 4.02 15.41 -8.54
N TYR A 22 4.99 16.31 -8.62
CA TYR A 22 4.80 17.75 -8.43
C TYR A 22 5.64 18.59 -9.38
N ASN A 23 5.12 19.76 -9.75
CA ASN A 23 5.77 20.68 -10.67
C ASN A 23 6.76 21.59 -9.93
N THR A 24 7.93 21.80 -10.55
CA THR A 24 8.93 22.76 -10.10
C THR A 24 9.34 23.68 -11.25
N ILE A 25 10.06 24.77 -10.95
CA ILE A 25 10.65 25.62 -11.99
C ILE A 25 11.63 24.86 -12.91
N ARG A 26 12.10 23.67 -12.52
CA ARG A 26 13.01 22.81 -13.28
C ARG A 26 12.30 21.58 -13.88
N GLY A 27 10.97 21.60 -13.95
CA GLY A 27 10.16 20.52 -14.51
C GLY A 27 9.55 19.60 -13.45
N LEU A 28 9.07 18.44 -13.89
CA LEU A 28 8.36 17.45 -13.07
C LEU A 28 9.34 16.72 -12.15
N ARG A 29 8.99 16.64 -10.86
CA ARG A 29 9.71 15.88 -9.83
C ARG A 29 8.73 15.00 -9.08
N PHE A 30 9.25 14.11 -8.24
CA PHE A 30 8.41 13.22 -7.45
C PHE A 30 8.97 12.93 -6.06
N ARG A 31 8.10 12.37 -5.22
CA ARG A 31 8.43 11.86 -3.89
C ARG A 31 7.62 10.61 -3.58
N GLU A 32 8.17 9.74 -2.75
CA GLU A 32 7.43 8.66 -2.12
C GLU A 32 6.48 9.23 -1.06
N VAL A 33 5.27 8.68 -0.99
CA VAL A 33 4.23 9.13 -0.05
C VAL A 33 3.86 8.01 0.92
N ALA A 34 3.78 6.77 0.45
CA ALA A 34 3.43 5.63 1.28
C ALA A 34 3.86 4.31 0.65
N ILE A 35 4.20 3.33 1.50
CA ILE A 35 4.36 1.92 1.13
C ILE A 35 3.06 1.19 1.47
N LEU A 36 2.55 0.41 0.53
CA LEU A 36 1.33 -0.38 0.68
C LEU A 36 1.66 -1.75 1.26
N TRP A 37 1.09 -2.07 2.43
CA TRP A 37 1.20 -3.40 3.06
C TRP A 37 0.29 -4.45 2.42
N PHE A 38 -0.53 -4.06 1.44
CA PHE A 38 -1.45 -4.92 0.71
C PHE A 38 -1.15 -4.87 -0.79
N PHE A 39 -1.62 -5.87 -1.52
CA PHE A 39 -1.53 -5.85 -2.98
C PHE A 39 -2.43 -4.75 -3.56
N TYR A 40 -1.85 -3.92 -4.42
CA TYR A 40 -2.58 -2.91 -5.19
C TYR A 40 -1.92 -2.80 -6.57
N PRO A 41 -2.70 -2.77 -7.66
CA PRO A 41 -2.13 -2.71 -9.00
C PRO A 41 -1.33 -1.42 -9.26
N ASP A 42 -0.36 -1.53 -10.16
CA ASP A 42 0.39 -0.38 -10.65
C ASP A 42 -0.50 0.46 -11.58
N HIS A 43 -0.49 1.77 -11.36
CA HIS A 43 -1.25 2.73 -12.13
C HIS A 43 -0.39 3.95 -12.37
N GLN A 44 -0.21 4.32 -13.64
CA GLN A 44 0.52 5.53 -14.05
C GLN A 44 -0.12 6.83 -13.54
N LYS A 45 -1.42 6.81 -13.26
CA LYS A 45 -2.15 7.94 -12.68
C LYS A 45 -3.36 7.45 -11.88
N LEU A 46 -3.41 7.79 -10.60
CA LEU A 46 -4.55 7.46 -9.74
C LEU A 46 -5.70 8.44 -9.97
N THR A 47 -6.90 7.88 -10.11
CA THR A 47 -8.16 8.64 -10.16
C THR A 47 -8.65 8.99 -8.74
N GLN A 48 -9.61 9.90 -8.62
CA GLN A 48 -10.18 10.23 -7.31
C GLN A 48 -10.81 9.02 -6.58
N PRO A 49 -11.57 8.13 -7.24
CA PRO A 49 -12.07 6.91 -6.61
C PRO A 49 -10.95 6.00 -6.07
N MET A 50 -9.85 5.86 -6.81
CA MET A 50 -8.68 5.08 -6.39
C MET A 50 -8.01 5.70 -5.15
N LEU A 51 -7.85 7.03 -5.13
CA LEU A 51 -7.33 7.74 -3.96
C LEU A 51 -8.22 7.57 -2.73
N ASN A 52 -9.53 7.60 -2.91
CA ASN A 52 -10.49 7.38 -1.83
C ASN A 52 -10.39 5.96 -1.28
N TYR A 53 -10.25 4.95 -2.16
CA TYR A 53 -10.02 3.57 -1.76
C TYR A 53 -8.74 3.43 -0.93
N LEU A 54 -7.62 3.98 -1.41
CA LEU A 54 -6.34 3.92 -0.70
C LEU A 54 -6.43 4.60 0.67
N ASN A 55 -7.02 5.80 0.76
CA ASN A 55 -7.23 6.50 2.02
C ASN A 55 -8.05 5.67 3.02
N LYS A 56 -9.15 5.06 2.55
CA LYS A 56 -9.97 4.18 3.39
C LYS A 56 -9.19 2.95 3.85
N ARG A 57 -8.34 2.37 2.99
CA ARG A 57 -7.49 1.23 3.37
C ARG A 57 -6.40 1.64 4.37
N PHE A 58 -5.84 2.85 4.26
CA PHE A 58 -4.88 3.34 5.25
C PHE A 58 -5.50 3.50 6.65
N GLU A 59 -6.78 3.85 6.72
CA GLU A 59 -7.52 3.98 7.99
C GLU A 59 -7.83 2.63 8.65
N SER A 60 -7.98 1.56 7.86
CA SER A 60 -8.37 0.24 8.38
C SER A 60 -7.30 -0.46 9.22
N LYS A 61 -6.08 0.10 9.32
CA LYS A 61 -4.86 -0.54 9.86
C LYS A 61 -4.46 -1.80 9.08
N PRO A 62 -3.20 -2.26 9.18
CA PRO A 62 -2.80 -3.56 8.65
C PRO A 62 -3.60 -4.67 9.32
N ASP A 63 -3.95 -5.69 8.54
CA ASP A 63 -4.64 -6.86 9.06
C ASP A 63 -3.73 -7.49 10.13
N GLU A 64 -4.23 -7.65 11.37
CA GLU A 64 -3.48 -8.35 12.41
C GLU A 64 -3.33 -9.80 11.97
N ILE A 65 -2.09 -10.23 11.71
CA ILE A 65 -1.82 -11.63 11.42
C ILE A 65 -2.03 -12.37 12.74
N GLU A 66 -3.14 -13.10 12.86
CA GLU A 66 -3.27 -14.12 13.91
C GLU A 66 -2.20 -15.17 13.64
N VAL A 67 -1.06 -15.03 14.29
CA VAL A 67 -0.03 -16.07 14.34
C VAL A 67 -0.60 -17.18 15.20
N TYR A 68 -1.28 -18.14 14.57
CA TYR A 68 -1.58 -19.40 15.22
C TYR A 68 -0.24 -20.07 15.50
N PRO A 69 0.12 -20.32 16.78
CA PRO A 69 1.29 -21.14 17.06
C PRO A 69 1.05 -22.48 16.38
N ASP A 70 2.05 -22.98 15.65
CA ASP A 70 2.02 -24.34 15.11
C ASP A 70 1.71 -25.28 16.27
N GLU A 71 0.50 -25.84 16.31
CA GLU A 71 0.17 -26.83 17.32
C GLU A 71 1.17 -27.97 17.16
N PRO A 72 1.78 -28.46 18.27
CA PRO A 72 2.70 -29.59 18.17
C PRO A 72 1.94 -30.73 17.49
N GLN A 73 2.40 -31.13 16.29
CA GLN A 73 1.89 -32.31 15.61
C GLN A 73 2.08 -33.47 16.56
N GLN A 74 1.00 -33.93 17.19
CA GLN A 74 1.03 -35.16 17.96
C GLN A 74 1.41 -36.27 16.99
N ASP A 75 2.63 -36.76 17.11
CA ASP A 75 3.12 -37.93 16.37
C ASP A 75 2.05 -39.02 16.44
N GLN A 76 1.39 -39.28 15.31
CA GLN A 76 0.60 -40.50 15.13
C GLN A 76 1.57 -41.69 15.01
N LEU A 77 2.26 -42.01 16.10
CA LEU A 77 2.91 -43.30 16.29
C LEU A 77 2.01 -44.14 17.19
N SER A 78 0.85 -44.50 16.63
CA SER A 78 0.08 -45.65 17.09
C SER A 78 -0.48 -46.36 15.86
N LEU A 79 0.39 -47.09 15.17
CA LEU A 79 0.00 -48.26 14.40
C LEU A 79 1.21 -49.19 14.25
N PHE A 80 1.04 -50.37 14.85
CA PHE A 80 1.88 -51.57 14.91
C PHE A 80 2.83 -51.71 16.09
#